data_AF-A0A1W1BWQ0-F1
#
_entry.id   AF-A0A1W1BWQ0-F1
#
_cell.length_a   1.000
_cell.length_b   1.000
_cell.length_c   1.000
_cell.angle_alpha   90.00
_cell.angle_beta   90.00
_cell.angle_gamma   90.00
#
_symmetry.space_group_name_H-M   'P 1'
#
loop_
_entity.id
_entity.type
_entity.pdbx_description
1 polymer ?
#
loop_
_entity_poly.entity_id
_entity_poly.type
_entity_poly.pdbx_seq_one_letter_code
_entity_poly.pdbx_strand_id
1 'polypeptide(L)'
;MNQQQMHKLLDVPERTLRDWKTGNRDKLYKLLETLDYETAQHLLNMNNNSDLKKLLENEKYYRSLRAFEKDLYSVLVSGRDSKVWLELSRDTALPKEARARAAYLYSFLTNKMTQLSFKSKVNVGLYHGNHNDTGNGLARLYGLKNGLDMARFNQFKMTGRF
;
A
#
# COMPACT_ATOMS: atom_id res chain seq x y z
N MET A 1 24.22 7.68 -0.57
CA MET A 1 23.90 7.41 -2.00
C MET A 1 24.87 8.16 -2.91
N ASN A 2 25.31 7.55 -4.02
CA ASN A 2 26.20 8.19 -5.01
C ASN A 2 25.43 8.91 -6.14
N GLN A 3 26.13 9.70 -6.96
CA GLN A 3 25.50 10.52 -8.01
C GLN A 3 24.70 9.70 -9.05
N GLN A 4 25.18 8.51 -9.44
CA GLN A 4 24.46 7.63 -10.37
C GLN A 4 23.17 7.10 -9.76
N GLN A 5 23.20 6.74 -8.48
CA GLN A 5 22.04 6.31 -7.73
C GLN A 5 21.02 7.45 -7.59
N MET A 6 21.47 8.69 -7.32
CA MET A 6 20.60 9.88 -7.29
C MET A 6 19.95 10.14 -8.66
N HIS A 7 20.71 10.02 -9.74
CA HIS A 7 20.18 10.16 -11.10
C HIS A 7 19.07 9.13 -11.37
N LYS A 8 19.34 7.85 -11.07
CA LYS A 8 18.36 6.77 -11.21
C LYS A 8 17.12 6.95 -10.33
N LEU A 9 17.30 7.50 -9.12
CA LEU A 9 16.24 7.63 -8.13
C LEU A 9 15.30 8.81 -8.41
N LEU A 10 15.87 9.94 -8.84
CA LEU A 10 15.14 11.21 -8.99
C LEU A 10 14.86 11.58 -10.46
N ASP A 11 15.39 10.83 -11.41
CA ASP A 11 15.35 11.12 -12.85
C ASP A 11 15.92 12.51 -13.20
N VAL A 12 16.95 12.94 -12.44
CA VAL A 12 17.63 14.23 -12.62
C VAL A 12 18.95 14.00 -13.35
N PRO A 13 19.27 14.75 -14.42
CA PRO A 13 20.53 14.58 -15.14
C PRO A 13 21.76 14.73 -14.24
N GLU A 14 22.80 13.92 -14.51
CA GLU A 14 24.05 13.96 -13.75
C GLU A 14 24.72 15.34 -13.75
N ARG A 15 24.58 16.11 -14.84
CA ARG A 15 25.08 17.48 -14.93
C ARG A 15 24.39 18.39 -13.91
N THR A 16 23.07 18.31 -13.81
CA THR A 16 22.27 19.07 -12.84
C THR A 16 22.62 18.68 -11.41
N LEU A 17 22.87 17.40 -11.14
CA LEU A 17 23.34 16.93 -9.83
C LEU A 17 24.72 17.48 -9.48
N ARG A 18 25.63 17.59 -10.48
CA ARG A 18 26.94 18.22 -10.29
C ARG A 18 26.80 19.70 -9.95
N ASP A 19 25.89 20.42 -10.61
CA ASP A 19 25.60 21.82 -10.32
C ASP A 19 25.02 21.99 -8.91
N TRP A 20 24.25 21.02 -8.41
CA TRP A 20 23.75 21.03 -7.03
C TRP A 20 24.88 20.85 -6.01
N LYS A 21 25.89 20.04 -6.34
CA LYS A 21 27.05 19.80 -5.46
C LYS A 21 27.88 21.06 -5.23
N THR A 22 28.02 21.93 -6.22
CA THR A 22 28.87 23.13 -6.18
C THR A 22 28.11 24.46 -6.10
N GLY A 23 26.79 24.42 -6.25
CA GLY A 23 25.93 25.61 -6.27
C GLY A 23 25.07 25.78 -5.01
N ASN A 24 23.99 26.54 -5.15
CA ASN A 24 23.10 26.94 -4.04
C ASN A 24 22.31 25.78 -3.39
N ARG A 25 22.45 24.55 -3.91
CA ARG A 25 21.77 23.34 -3.42
C ARG A 25 22.75 22.34 -2.78
N ASP A 26 23.97 22.78 -2.41
CA ASP A 26 25.00 21.89 -1.85
C ASP A 26 24.52 21.16 -0.58
N LYS A 27 23.75 21.84 0.28
CA LYS A 27 23.14 21.26 1.48
C LYS A 27 22.17 20.13 1.14
N LEU A 28 21.34 20.31 0.12
CA LEU A 28 20.42 19.27 -0.35
C LEU A 28 21.20 18.09 -0.94
N TYR A 29 22.24 18.37 -1.72
CA TYR A 29 23.10 17.33 -2.29
C TYR A 29 23.78 16.49 -1.19
N LYS A 30 24.34 17.14 -0.17
CA LYS A 30 24.93 16.46 1.00
C LYS A 30 23.91 15.60 1.75
N LEU A 31 22.68 16.08 1.91
CA LEU A 31 21.61 15.28 2.50
C LEU A 31 21.31 14.03 1.66
N LEU A 32 21.21 14.18 0.34
CA LEU A 32 21.03 13.03 -0.55
C LEU A 32 22.20 12.04 -0.47
N GLU A 33 23.44 12.52 -0.30
CA GLU A 33 24.61 11.65 -0.11
C GLU A 33 24.50 10.82 1.17
N THR A 34 23.91 11.36 2.25
CA THR A 34 23.72 10.63 3.51
C THR A 34 22.60 9.59 3.48
N LEU A 35 21.67 9.68 2.53
CA LEU A 35 20.58 8.72 2.41
C LEU A 35 21.07 7.38 1.86
N ASP A 36 20.55 6.29 2.41
CA ASP A 36 20.70 4.95 1.84
C ASP A 36 19.84 4.80 0.58
N TYR A 37 20.42 4.25 -0.48
CA TYR A 37 19.76 4.14 -1.78
C TYR A 37 18.59 3.17 -1.73
N GLU A 38 18.76 2.01 -1.10
CA GLU A 38 17.73 0.97 -1.04
C GLU A 38 16.52 1.47 -0.22
N THR A 39 16.79 2.11 0.91
CA THR A 39 15.77 2.72 1.76
C THR A 39 15.02 3.84 1.02
N ALA A 40 15.74 4.72 0.32
CA ALA A 40 15.12 5.81 -0.44
C ALA A 40 14.30 5.30 -1.63
N GLN A 41 14.80 4.28 -2.34
CA GLN A 41 14.07 3.62 -3.42
C GLN A 41 12.81 2.92 -2.91
N HIS A 42 12.90 2.25 -1.77
CA HIS A 42 11.75 1.64 -1.12
C HIS A 42 10.69 2.69 -0.76
N LEU A 43 11.08 3.83 -0.17
CA LEU A 43 10.17 4.93 0.16
C LEU A 43 9.51 5.57 -1.07
N LEU A 44 10.24 5.73 -2.18
CA LEU A 44 9.65 6.24 -3.42
C LEU A 44 8.68 5.25 -4.05
N ASN A 45 9.03 3.96 -4.06
CA ASN A 45 8.13 2.90 -4.51
C ASN A 45 6.87 2.83 -3.64
N MET A 46 6.99 3.10 -2.33
CA MET A 46 5.83 3.21 -1.44
C MET A 46 4.88 4.35 -1.79
N ASN A 47 5.37 5.42 -2.40
CA ASN A 47 4.54 6.55 -2.79
C ASN A 47 3.74 6.29 -4.08
N ASN A 48 4.12 5.26 -4.85
CA ASN A 48 3.36 4.83 -6.02
C ASN A 48 2.23 3.89 -5.59
N ASN A 49 0.97 4.35 -5.73
CA ASN A 49 -0.22 3.59 -5.33
C ASN A 49 -0.62 2.45 -6.29
N SER A 50 0.16 2.19 -7.35
CA SER A 50 -0.13 1.11 -8.31
C SER A 50 -0.21 -0.27 -7.66
N ASP A 51 0.66 -0.54 -6.68
CA ASP A 51 0.67 -1.78 -5.92
C ASP A 51 -0.60 -1.95 -5.07
N LEU A 52 -1.10 -0.86 -4.48
CA LEU A 52 -2.36 -0.86 -3.73
C LEU A 52 -3.53 -1.09 -4.67
N LYS A 53 -3.55 -0.42 -5.83
CA LYS A 53 -4.60 -0.65 -6.83
C LYS A 53 -4.63 -2.11 -7.27
N LYS A 54 -3.46 -2.73 -7.49
CA LYS A 54 -3.32 -4.16 -7.77
C LYS A 54 -3.91 -5.03 -6.66
N LEU A 55 -3.65 -4.71 -5.39
CA LEU A 55 -4.22 -5.41 -4.22
C LEU A 55 -5.74 -5.25 -4.11
N LEU A 56 -6.26 -4.06 -4.39
CA LEU A 56 -7.68 -3.77 -4.28
C LEU A 56 -8.48 -4.40 -5.42
N GLU A 57 -7.93 -4.43 -6.63
CA GLU A 57 -8.48 -5.11 -7.81
C GLU A 57 -8.00 -6.58 -7.89
N ASN A 58 -7.91 -7.27 -6.75
CA ASN A 58 -7.21 -8.55 -6.67
C ASN A 58 -7.75 -9.67 -7.58
N GLU A 59 -8.99 -9.57 -8.06
CA GLU A 59 -9.57 -10.47 -9.06
C GLU A 59 -8.77 -10.51 -10.38
N LYS A 60 -8.18 -9.38 -10.78
CA LYS A 60 -7.42 -9.26 -12.02
C LYS A 60 -6.01 -9.82 -11.89
N TYR A 61 -5.44 -9.76 -10.67
CA TYR A 61 -4.00 -9.91 -10.46
C TYR A 61 -3.60 -11.12 -9.61
N TYR A 62 -4.52 -11.73 -8.85
CA TYR A 62 -4.19 -12.81 -7.93
C TYR A 62 -5.05 -14.04 -8.17
N ARG A 63 -4.40 -15.17 -8.43
CA ARG A 63 -5.05 -16.48 -8.57
C ARG A 63 -5.03 -17.33 -7.30
N SER A 64 -4.26 -16.92 -6.29
CA SER A 64 -4.20 -17.63 -5.01
C SER A 64 -4.31 -16.67 -3.83
N LEU A 65 -4.99 -17.12 -2.77
CA LEU A 65 -5.12 -16.39 -1.51
C LEU A 65 -3.75 -16.13 -0.88
N ARG A 66 -2.86 -17.13 -0.90
CA ARG A 66 -1.53 -17.03 -0.27
C ARG A 66 -0.64 -15.96 -0.92
N ALA A 67 -0.67 -15.84 -2.24
CA ALA A 67 0.07 -14.78 -2.94
C ALA A 67 -0.51 -13.39 -2.60
N PHE A 68 -1.84 -13.28 -2.55
CA PHE A 68 -2.51 -12.05 -2.16
C PHE A 68 -2.17 -11.63 -0.72
N GLU A 69 -2.24 -12.57 0.24
CA GLU A 69 -1.91 -12.30 1.65
C GLU A 69 -0.46 -11.87 1.82
N LYS A 70 0.48 -12.50 1.10
CA LYS A 70 1.88 -12.12 1.18
C LYS A 70 2.11 -10.67 0.76
N ASP A 71 1.53 -10.26 -0.37
CA ASP A 71 1.69 -8.89 -0.87
C ASP A 71 0.92 -7.90 0.03
N LEU A 72 -0.31 -8.23 0.44
CA LEU A 72 -1.11 -7.40 1.33
C LEU A 72 -0.42 -7.18 2.67
N TYR A 73 0.05 -8.24 3.33
CA TYR A 73 0.61 -8.13 4.68
C TYR A 73 1.94 -7.40 4.67
N SER A 74 2.74 -7.59 3.63
CA SER A 74 3.96 -6.80 3.41
C SER A 74 3.63 -5.31 3.39
N VAL A 75 2.60 -4.89 2.65
CA VAL A 75 2.16 -3.49 2.59
C VAL A 75 1.60 -3.00 3.93
N LEU A 76 0.80 -3.81 4.62
CA LEU A 76 0.21 -3.41 5.91
C LEU A 76 1.26 -3.22 7.02
N VAL A 77 2.39 -3.94 6.95
CA VAL A 77 3.49 -3.83 7.91
C VAL A 77 4.54 -2.81 7.46
N SER A 78 4.53 -2.37 6.20
CA SER A 78 5.58 -1.52 5.63
C SER A 78 5.65 -0.11 6.24
N GLY A 79 4.64 0.32 7.01
CA GLY A 79 4.59 1.67 7.57
C GLY A 79 4.09 2.74 6.59
N ARG A 80 3.45 2.34 5.49
CA ARG A 80 2.76 3.28 4.58
C ARG A 80 1.65 4.03 5.33
N ASP A 81 1.48 5.32 5.06
CA ASP A 81 0.44 6.12 5.74
C ASP A 81 -0.95 5.53 5.47
N SER A 82 -1.68 5.26 6.55
CA SER A 82 -3.06 4.79 6.53
C SER A 82 -4.00 5.68 5.71
N LYS A 83 -3.72 6.99 5.59
CA LYS A 83 -4.53 7.95 4.80
C LYS A 83 -4.66 7.56 3.34
N VAL A 84 -3.67 6.87 2.77
CA VAL A 84 -3.72 6.41 1.38
C VAL A 84 -4.92 5.48 1.15
N TRP A 85 -5.24 4.60 2.11
CA TRP A 85 -6.42 3.73 2.03
C TRP A 85 -7.73 4.52 2.08
N LEU A 86 -7.76 5.61 2.85
CA LEU A 86 -8.91 6.51 2.91
C LEU A 86 -9.12 7.22 1.56
N GLU A 87 -8.04 7.70 0.94
CA GLU A 87 -8.08 8.31 -0.39
C GLU A 87 -8.56 7.32 -1.44
N LEU A 88 -8.01 6.10 -1.47
CA LEU A 88 -8.42 5.05 -2.40
C LEU A 88 -9.89 4.61 -2.19
N SER A 89 -10.42 4.67 -0.96
CA SER A 89 -11.84 4.39 -0.73
C SER A 89 -12.78 5.42 -1.37
N ARG A 90 -12.28 6.63 -1.64
CA ARG A 90 -13.01 7.75 -2.23
C ARG A 90 -12.75 7.91 -3.73
N ASP A 91 -11.69 7.29 -4.25
CA ASP A 91 -11.32 7.32 -5.67
C ASP A 91 -12.43 6.68 -6.54
N THR A 92 -13.13 7.50 -7.33
CA THR A 92 -14.23 7.07 -8.21
C THR A 92 -13.74 6.34 -9.44
N ALA A 93 -12.44 6.39 -9.76
CA ALA A 93 -11.85 5.60 -10.84
C ALA A 93 -11.74 4.10 -10.47
N LEU A 94 -11.82 3.77 -9.18
CA LEU A 94 -11.79 2.38 -8.70
C LEU A 94 -13.19 1.75 -8.68
N PRO A 95 -13.29 0.43 -8.93
CA PRO A 95 -14.54 -0.30 -8.79
C PRO A 95 -15.03 -0.30 -7.33
N LYS A 96 -16.34 -0.50 -7.12
CA LYS A 96 -16.96 -0.46 -5.78
C LYS A 96 -16.31 -1.47 -4.83
N GLU A 97 -15.94 -2.63 -5.36
CA GLU A 97 -15.24 -3.71 -4.69
C GLU A 97 -13.90 -3.24 -4.12
N ALA A 98 -13.08 -2.61 -4.97
CA ALA A 98 -11.79 -2.06 -4.59
C ALA A 98 -11.94 -0.97 -3.52
N ARG A 99 -12.93 -0.09 -3.67
CA ARG A 99 -13.19 0.98 -2.72
C ARG A 99 -13.68 0.47 -1.36
N ALA A 100 -14.50 -0.57 -1.34
CA ALA A 100 -14.94 -1.25 -0.12
C ALA A 100 -13.78 -1.94 0.60
N ARG A 101 -12.91 -2.63 -0.14
CA ARG A 101 -11.65 -3.22 0.39
C ARG A 101 -10.75 -2.13 0.99
N ALA A 102 -10.59 -1.00 0.32
CA ALA A 102 -9.77 0.12 0.82
C ALA A 102 -10.34 0.73 2.12
N ALA A 103 -11.65 0.96 2.15
CA ALA A 103 -12.35 1.46 3.34
C ALA A 103 -12.18 0.51 4.54
N TYR A 104 -12.32 -0.79 4.29
CA TYR A 104 -12.07 -1.82 5.28
C TYR A 104 -10.64 -1.78 5.82
N LEU A 105 -9.63 -1.73 4.94
CA LEU A 105 -8.21 -1.69 5.34
C LEU A 105 -7.87 -0.41 6.12
N TYR A 106 -8.44 0.73 5.75
CA TYR A 106 -8.31 1.97 6.52
C TYR A 106 -8.83 1.80 7.95
N SER A 107 -10.05 1.27 8.10
CA SER A 107 -10.65 1.05 9.42
C SER A 107 -9.93 0.00 10.23
N PHE A 108 -9.40 -1.03 9.58
CA PHE A 108 -8.59 -2.06 10.22
C PHE A 108 -7.32 -1.46 10.84
N LEU A 109 -6.62 -0.59 10.11
CA LEU A 109 -5.37 0.00 10.56
C LEU A 109 -5.56 1.10 11.62
N THR A 110 -6.66 1.85 11.54
CA THR A 110 -6.85 3.06 12.35
C THR A 110 -7.88 2.93 13.46
N ASN A 111 -8.67 1.85 13.47
CA ASN A 111 -9.89 1.70 14.26
C ASN A 111 -10.91 2.83 14.04
N LYS A 112 -10.81 3.58 12.93
CA LYS A 112 -11.75 4.65 12.56
C LYS A 112 -12.63 4.21 11.40
N MET A 113 -13.94 4.31 11.58
CA MET A 113 -14.90 4.03 10.52
C MET A 113 -14.82 5.09 9.41
N THR A 114 -15.02 4.67 8.17
CA THR A 114 -15.16 5.57 7.03
C THR A 114 -16.49 5.32 6.32
N GLN A 115 -17.09 6.37 5.78
CA GLN A 115 -18.33 6.24 5.01
C GLN A 115 -18.00 5.97 3.55
N LEU A 116 -18.62 4.94 2.99
CA LEU A 116 -18.61 4.69 1.56
C LEU A 116 -19.52 5.70 0.86
N SER A 117 -19.11 6.18 -0.31
CA SER A 117 -19.98 7.04 -1.14
C SER A 117 -21.08 6.26 -1.87
N PHE A 118 -21.19 4.95 -1.62
CA PHE A 118 -22.14 4.04 -2.26
C PHE A 118 -22.72 3.09 -1.22
N LYS A 119 -23.87 2.48 -1.54
CA LYS A 119 -24.53 1.50 -0.66
C LYS A 119 -23.67 0.23 -0.53
N SER A 120 -23.52 -0.26 0.70
CA SER A 120 -22.59 -1.29 1.15
C SER A 120 -22.91 -2.73 0.70
N LYS A 121 -23.51 -2.96 -0.48
CA LYS A 121 -23.69 -4.33 -1.00
C LYS A 121 -22.69 -4.60 -2.13
N VAL A 122 -21.57 -5.22 -1.76
CA VAL A 122 -20.53 -5.64 -2.71
C VAL A 122 -20.45 -7.18 -2.79
N ASN A 123 -20.79 -7.91 -1.73
CA ASN A 123 -20.93 -9.37 -1.72
C ASN A 123 -19.69 -10.15 -2.22
N VAL A 124 -18.50 -9.56 -2.09
CA VAL A 124 -17.19 -10.17 -2.38
C VAL A 124 -16.36 -10.28 -1.10
N GLY A 125 -15.38 -11.19 -1.08
CA GLY A 125 -14.38 -11.23 -0.02
C GLY A 125 -13.35 -10.10 -0.12
N LEU A 126 -12.58 -9.91 0.95
CA LEU A 126 -11.35 -9.12 0.91
C LEU A 126 -10.44 -9.63 -0.20
N TYR A 127 -10.27 -10.95 -0.27
CA TYR A 127 -9.79 -11.66 -1.45
C TYR A 127 -10.97 -12.18 -2.26
N HIS A 128 -11.00 -11.92 -3.57
CA HIS A 128 -12.13 -12.31 -4.44
C HIS A 128 -12.47 -13.80 -4.39
N GLY A 129 -11.46 -14.68 -4.30
CA GLY A 129 -11.64 -16.13 -4.28
C GLY A 129 -11.94 -16.72 -2.90
N ASN A 130 -11.90 -15.91 -1.83
CA ASN A 130 -12.21 -16.39 -0.49
C ASN A 130 -13.71 -16.23 -0.22
N HIS A 131 -14.40 -17.35 -0.06
CA HIS A 131 -15.84 -17.40 0.18
C HIS A 131 -16.19 -17.78 1.62
N ASN A 132 -15.20 -18.06 2.46
CA ASN A 132 -15.41 -18.37 3.86
C ASN A 132 -15.87 -17.11 4.59
N ASP A 133 -16.87 -17.22 5.46
CA ASP A 133 -17.38 -16.14 6.32
C ASP A 133 -16.48 -15.91 7.55
N THR A 134 -15.16 -16.00 7.35
CA THR A 134 -14.16 -15.84 8.40
C THR A 134 -13.56 -14.44 8.33
N GLY A 135 -13.79 -13.61 9.34
CA GLY A 135 -13.19 -12.28 9.40
C GLY A 135 -13.59 -11.51 10.67
N ASN A 136 -12.81 -10.49 11.01
CA ASN A 136 -13.26 -9.50 11.99
C ASN A 136 -14.57 -8.87 11.48
N GLY A 137 -15.62 -8.80 12.30
CA GLY A 137 -16.94 -8.33 11.89
C GLY A 137 -16.97 -6.95 11.20
N LEU A 138 -15.86 -6.19 11.29
CA LEU A 138 -15.57 -4.95 10.57
C LEU A 138 -15.76 -5.06 9.04
N ALA A 139 -15.40 -6.18 8.42
CA ALA A 139 -15.52 -6.36 6.97
C ALA A 139 -16.98 -6.27 6.49
N ARG A 140 -17.92 -6.77 7.30
CA ARG A 140 -19.36 -6.76 7.00
C ARG A 140 -19.94 -5.35 6.96
N LEU A 141 -19.37 -4.40 7.71
CA LEU A 141 -19.78 -3.00 7.69
C LEU A 141 -19.56 -2.35 6.31
N TYR A 142 -18.64 -2.91 5.53
CA TYR A 142 -18.31 -2.48 4.18
C TYR A 142 -18.92 -3.36 3.08
N GLY A 143 -19.74 -4.35 3.43
CA GLY A 143 -20.36 -5.25 2.47
C GLY A 143 -19.48 -6.40 1.98
N LEU A 144 -18.36 -6.64 2.68
CA LEU A 144 -17.44 -7.73 2.37
C LEU A 144 -17.85 -9.00 3.13
N LYS A 145 -17.65 -10.17 2.50
CA LYS A 145 -17.95 -11.48 3.09
C LYS A 145 -16.95 -11.87 4.18
N ASN A 146 -15.68 -11.52 3.98
CA ASN A 146 -14.60 -11.79 4.93
C ASN A 146 -13.62 -10.62 5.00
N GLY A 147 -12.81 -10.66 6.06
CA GLY A 147 -11.73 -9.72 6.32
C GLY A 147 -10.38 -10.43 6.41
N LEU A 148 -9.43 -9.76 7.04
CA LEU A 148 -8.11 -10.28 7.37
C LEU A 148 -8.21 -11.45 8.36
N ASP A 149 -7.44 -12.49 8.08
CA ASP A 149 -7.12 -13.53 9.06
C ASP A 149 -6.13 -12.96 10.07
N MET A 150 -6.63 -12.70 11.28
CA MET A 150 -5.83 -12.10 12.35
C MET A 150 -4.69 -13.00 12.81
N ALA A 151 -4.86 -14.33 12.80
CA ALA A 151 -3.82 -15.25 13.23
C ALA A 151 -2.65 -15.20 12.25
N ARG A 152 -2.95 -15.27 10.94
CA ARG A 152 -1.92 -15.23 9.88
C ARG A 152 -1.27 -13.86 9.78
N PHE A 153 -2.05 -12.78 9.93
CA PHE A 153 -1.49 -11.43 9.93
C PHE A 153 -0.53 -11.22 11.11
N ASN A 154 -0.89 -11.66 12.31
CA ASN A 154 -0.03 -11.56 13.49
C ASN A 154 1.24 -12.41 13.33
N GLN A 155 1.12 -13.63 12.80
CA GLN A 155 2.28 -14.49 12.51
C GLN A 155 3.23 -13.81 11.52
N PHE A 156 2.71 -13.24 10.43
CA PHE A 156 3.51 -12.53 9.44
C PHE A 156 4.17 -11.29 10.05
N LYS A 157 3.44 -10.50 10.84
CA LYS A 157 3.97 -9.32 11.53
C LYS A 157 5.15 -9.66 12.46
N MET A 158 5.11 -10.81 13.12
CA MET A 158 6.16 -11.25 14.05
C MET A 158 7.36 -11.88 13.35
N THR A 159 7.14 -12.64 12.27
CA THR A 159 8.19 -13.51 11.68
C THR A 159 8.61 -13.10 10.26
N GLY A 160 7.86 -12.20 9.62
CA GLY A 160 8.00 -11.89 8.19
C GLY A 160 7.64 -13.05 7.26
N ARG A 161 7.06 -14.14 7.77
CA ARG A 161 6.79 -15.40 7.06
C ARG A 161 5.43 -16.00 7.45
N PHE A 162 4.96 -16.95 6.64
CA PHE A 162 3.77 -17.79 6.88
C PHE A 162 4.18 -19.19 7.29
#